data_AF-A0A971PI37-F1
#
_entry.id   AF-A0A971PI37-F1
#
_cell.length_a   1.000
_cell.length_b   1.000
_cell.length_c   1.000
_cell.angle_alpha   90.00
_cell.angle_beta   90.00
_cell.angle_gamma   90.00
#
_symmetry.space_group_name_H-M   'P 1'
#
loop_
_entity.id
_entity.type
_entity.pdbx_description
1 polymer ?
#
loop_
_entity_poly.entity_id
_entity_poly.type
_entity_poly.pdbx_seq_one_letter_code
_entity_poly.pdbx_strand_id
1 'polypeptide(L)'
;MGALKMAVPRIAPAVPLRSPPHPRRGTAACLLAALVAAALPGCARDRRPVADGRYEPYENLLEIASDIQRHAHDNTYRFAAPRDPSGQNLHKASLIRLMNFEKVYPRRMPDTVAFLKGLCMERLHDYDGALGAFRQVAESDSPLRERAQAKLPVLAKFNDLAGYRIEKNNVGDYLTEMEFRLDRWRRLIEEVRGTPYEWLALEEEEKAEQHLAEFVAQNYLIVRNGAESALTLHRQLTVKHAASKNINIHYLNWADFCALLAKRYAQEKDPRSLDFDMSAFNKSADAAIRLYSLVAQKDGAEEKVQALGKLQSFNAYVARIQGESE
;
A
#
# COMPACT_ATOMS: atom_id res chain seq x y z
N MET A 1 -8.65 -44.08 35.28
CA MET A 1 -7.36 -44.76 35.09
C MET A 1 -6.56 -43.95 34.08
N GLY A 2 -5.39 -43.38 34.30
CA GLY A 2 -4.55 -43.17 35.46
C GLY A 2 -3.55 -42.08 35.01
N ALA A 3 -3.40 -41.02 35.80
CA ALA A 3 -2.47 -39.92 35.54
C ALA A 3 -1.14 -40.20 36.24
N LEU A 4 -0.03 -40.03 35.53
CA LEU A 4 1.33 -40.06 36.08
C LEU A 4 1.92 -38.66 35.99
N LYS A 5 1.84 -37.91 37.10
CA LYS A 5 2.63 -36.70 37.37
C LYS A 5 3.77 -37.11 38.30
N MET A 6 5.01 -36.97 37.85
CA MET A 6 6.20 -37.11 38.71
C MET A 6 6.57 -35.77 39.35
N ALA A 7 7.16 -35.91 40.54
CA ALA A 7 7.28 -34.91 41.59
C ALA A 7 8.59 -34.08 41.55
N VAL A 8 8.54 -33.01 42.33
CA VAL A 8 9.49 -31.93 42.62
C VAL A 8 10.51 -32.35 43.71
N PRO A 9 11.64 -31.64 43.90
CA PRO A 9 11.82 -30.89 45.16
C PRO A 9 12.46 -29.50 44.91
N ARG A 10 11.90 -28.35 45.31
CA ARG A 10 11.68 -27.73 46.65
C ARG A 10 12.96 -27.62 47.50
N ILE A 11 13.56 -26.42 47.48
CA ILE A 11 14.45 -25.91 48.53
C ILE A 11 13.72 -24.74 49.20
N ALA A 12 13.64 -24.80 50.53
CA ALA A 12 12.97 -23.85 51.42
C ALA A 12 13.96 -22.85 52.05
N PRO A 13 13.48 -21.74 52.66
CA PRO A 13 14.26 -20.54 52.98
C PRO A 13 14.68 -20.45 54.46
N ALA A 14 15.62 -19.53 54.78
CA ALA A 14 15.96 -19.15 56.16
C ALA A 14 16.18 -17.64 56.35
N VAL A 15 15.17 -17.03 56.97
CA VAL A 15 15.02 -15.93 57.95
C VAL A 15 16.27 -15.14 58.46
N PRO A 16 16.12 -13.82 58.79
CA PRO A 16 17.19 -12.90 59.23
C PRO A 16 17.23 -12.66 60.76
N LEU A 17 18.27 -11.94 61.28
CA LEU A 17 18.18 -10.80 62.24
C LEU A 17 19.48 -10.50 63.06
N ARG A 18 19.70 -9.19 63.28
CA ARG A 18 20.30 -8.49 64.45
C ARG A 18 21.83 -8.37 64.66
N SER A 19 22.29 -7.11 64.65
CA SER A 19 23.41 -6.50 65.42
C SER A 19 22.95 -6.15 66.86
N PRO A 20 23.73 -5.54 67.82
CA PRO A 20 25.09 -4.92 67.87
C PRO A 20 25.90 -5.40 69.15
N PRO A 21 26.84 -4.69 69.88
CA PRO A 21 27.45 -3.34 69.79
C PRO A 21 29.00 -3.22 70.00
N HIS A 22 29.51 -1.97 69.90
CA HIS A 22 30.90 -1.48 70.08
C HIS A 22 31.52 -1.71 71.48
N PRO A 23 32.86 -1.53 71.64
CA PRO A 23 33.36 -0.21 72.09
C PRO A 23 34.77 0.22 71.57
N ARG A 24 34.96 1.56 71.46
CA ARG A 24 36.07 2.46 71.94
C ARG A 24 37.54 2.05 71.65
N ARG A 25 38.55 2.92 71.41
CA ARG A 25 38.81 4.38 71.46
C ARG A 25 40.27 4.58 70.95
N GLY A 26 40.62 5.80 70.52
CA GLY A 26 42.02 6.26 70.37
C GLY A 26 42.28 7.08 69.11
N THR A 27 41.79 8.32 68.96
CA THR A 27 42.48 9.60 69.30
C THR A 27 43.98 9.69 68.94
N ALA A 28 44.29 10.29 67.78
CA ALA A 28 45.40 11.22 67.54
C ALA A 28 45.14 11.91 66.18
N ALA A 29 44.62 13.13 66.17
CA ALA A 29 45.36 14.38 65.95
C ALA A 29 45.88 14.50 64.49
N CYS A 30 45.15 15.24 63.65
CA CYS A 30 45.43 16.66 63.33
C CYS A 30 46.73 16.84 62.53
N LEU A 31 46.60 16.94 61.20
CA LEU A 31 47.34 17.84 60.29
C LEU A 31 47.23 17.29 58.85
N LEU A 32 46.25 17.76 58.05
CA LEU A 32 46.30 17.89 56.58
C LEU A 32 44.90 18.22 56.02
N ALA A 33 44.28 19.26 56.58
CA ALA A 33 43.16 19.96 55.97
C ALA A 33 43.71 21.20 55.26
N ALA A 34 44.20 21.07 54.02
CA ALA A 34 44.41 22.19 53.09
C ALA A 34 44.89 21.77 51.68
N LEU A 35 44.34 20.73 51.01
CA LEU A 35 44.62 20.55 49.56
C LEU A 35 43.72 19.58 48.77
N VAL A 36 42.47 19.32 49.19
CA VAL A 36 41.52 18.49 48.38
C VAL A 36 40.12 19.15 48.26
N ALA A 37 40.04 20.46 48.50
CA ALA A 37 38.81 21.25 48.30
C ALA A 37 38.73 21.86 46.88
N ALA A 38 39.08 21.10 45.85
CA ALA A 38 39.05 21.57 44.45
C ALA A 38 38.59 20.50 43.44
N ALA A 39 37.68 19.59 43.86
CA ALA A 39 37.00 18.68 42.94
C ALA A 39 35.48 18.93 43.01
N LEU A 40 35.05 20.07 42.47
CA LEU A 40 33.67 20.28 42.08
C LEU A 40 33.31 19.22 41.02
N PRO A 41 32.19 18.47 41.14
CA PRO A 41 31.66 17.76 40.00
C PRO A 41 31.06 18.81 39.07
N GLY A 42 31.87 19.23 38.08
CA GLY A 42 31.35 19.99 36.96
C GLY A 42 30.28 19.16 36.26
N CYS A 43 29.06 19.69 36.21
CA CYS A 43 28.00 19.21 35.35
C CYS A 43 28.52 19.17 33.91
N ALA A 44 29.04 18.02 33.49
CA ALA A 44 29.30 17.71 32.10
C ALA A 44 27.94 17.55 31.44
N ARG A 45 27.36 18.70 31.05
CA ARG A 45 26.36 18.75 30.00
C ARG A 45 27.05 18.13 28.79
N ASP A 46 26.63 16.93 28.40
CA ASP A 46 27.07 16.30 27.16
C ASP A 46 26.99 17.37 26.06
N ARG A 47 28.14 17.91 25.69
CA ARG A 47 28.26 18.68 24.47
C ARG A 47 28.04 17.64 23.38
N ARG A 48 26.80 17.54 22.90
CA ARG A 48 26.52 16.97 21.59
C ARG A 48 27.62 17.48 20.67
N PRO A 49 28.34 16.61 19.94
CA PRO A 49 29.30 17.09 18.98
C PRO A 49 28.56 18.12 18.12
N VAL A 50 29.07 19.34 18.07
CA VAL A 50 28.60 20.33 17.11
C VAL A 50 28.89 19.67 15.79
N ALA A 51 27.83 19.20 15.12
CA ALA A 51 27.94 18.61 13.81
C ALA A 51 28.70 19.63 12.96
N ASP A 52 29.86 19.24 12.44
CA ASP A 52 30.61 20.04 11.50
C ASP A 52 29.68 20.22 10.30
N GLY A 53 29.09 21.41 10.14
CA GLY A 53 28.01 21.69 9.18
C GLY A 53 28.38 21.45 7.71
N ARG A 54 29.62 20.99 7.46
CA ARG A 54 30.17 20.57 6.18
C ARG A 54 29.79 19.14 5.78
N TYR A 55 29.31 18.33 6.72
CA TYR A 55 28.89 16.93 6.50
C TYR A 55 27.54 16.60 7.16
N GLU A 56 26.66 17.58 7.37
CA GLU A 56 25.26 17.23 7.57
C GLU A 56 24.73 16.61 6.27
N PRO A 57 23.96 15.51 6.32
CA PRO A 57 23.25 15.04 5.15
C PRO A 57 22.51 16.24 4.55
N TYR A 58 22.73 16.53 3.27
CA TYR A 58 22.16 17.66 2.54
C TYR A 58 20.62 17.69 2.54
N GLU A 59 19.96 16.71 3.15
CA GLU A 59 18.51 16.61 3.26
C GLU A 59 17.98 17.48 4.40
N ASN A 60 17.69 18.73 4.05
CA ASN A 60 16.95 19.61 4.92
C ASN A 60 15.48 19.14 4.99
N LEU A 61 14.91 19.05 6.20
CA LEU A 61 13.49 18.74 6.39
C LEU A 61 12.58 19.67 5.56
N LEU A 62 13.00 20.92 5.33
CA LEU A 62 12.29 21.87 4.47
C LEU A 62 12.22 21.42 3.02
N GLU A 63 13.27 20.81 2.47
CA GLU A 63 13.27 20.30 1.10
C GLU A 63 12.28 19.15 0.98
N ILE A 64 12.35 18.18 1.91
CA ILE A 64 11.43 17.04 1.94
C ILE A 64 9.98 17.52 2.08
N ALA A 65 9.73 18.46 2.99
CA ALA A 65 8.41 19.06 3.17
C ALA A 65 7.93 19.78 1.91
N SER A 66 8.82 20.49 1.20
CA SER A 66 8.46 21.21 -0.02
C SER A 66 8.06 20.28 -1.15
N ASP A 67 8.74 19.14 -1.31
CA ASP A 67 8.38 18.11 -2.30
C ASP A 67 6.99 17.54 -2.00
N ILE A 68 6.72 17.20 -0.73
CA ILE A 68 5.41 16.67 -0.31
C ILE A 68 4.30 17.70 -0.54
N GLN A 69 4.52 18.96 -0.14
CA GLN A 69 3.53 20.02 -0.26
C GLN A 69 3.19 20.36 -1.71
N ARG A 70 4.21 20.38 -2.58
CA ARG A 70 4.01 20.64 -4.02
C ARG A 70 3.02 19.66 -4.65
N HIS A 71 3.08 18.40 -4.23
CA HIS A 71 2.28 17.31 -4.77
C HIS A 71 1.12 16.89 -3.86
N ALA A 72 0.78 17.70 -2.85
CA ALA A 72 -0.22 17.36 -1.84
C ALA A 72 -1.64 17.24 -2.41
N HIS A 73 -1.91 17.84 -3.57
CA HIS A 73 -3.24 17.91 -4.19
C HIS A 73 -3.28 17.34 -5.60
N ASP A 74 -2.25 16.60 -6.00
CA ASP A 74 -2.20 16.02 -7.33
C ASP A 74 -3.36 15.05 -7.55
N ASN A 75 -3.90 15.07 -8.78
CA ASN A 75 -4.91 14.12 -9.20
C ASN A 75 -4.22 12.80 -9.56
N THR A 76 -3.97 11.98 -8.55
CA THR A 76 -3.34 10.66 -8.70
C THR A 76 -4.20 9.71 -9.51
N TYR A 77 -5.52 9.89 -9.55
CA TYR A 77 -6.40 9.03 -10.35
C TYR A 77 -6.16 9.18 -11.86
N ARG A 78 -5.99 10.42 -12.35
CA ARG A 78 -5.77 10.70 -13.78
C ARG A 78 -4.32 10.64 -14.20
N PHE A 79 -3.40 10.99 -13.30
CA PHE A 79 -1.98 11.13 -13.60
C PHE A 79 -1.16 10.19 -12.74
N ALA A 80 -0.09 9.64 -13.31
CA ALA A 80 0.87 8.85 -12.55
C ALA A 80 1.40 9.66 -11.36
N ALA A 81 1.65 8.96 -10.25
CA ALA A 81 2.26 9.60 -9.08
C ALA A 81 3.58 10.27 -9.48
N PRO A 82 3.89 11.46 -8.93
CA PRO A 82 5.12 12.17 -9.25
C PRO A 82 6.34 11.28 -8.99
N ARG A 83 7.34 11.41 -9.85
CA ARG A 83 8.60 10.67 -9.76
C ARG A 83 9.71 11.60 -9.27
N ASP A 84 10.59 11.07 -8.44
CA ASP A 84 11.83 11.74 -8.07
C ASP A 84 12.86 11.69 -9.23
N PRO A 85 14.03 12.36 -9.13
CA PRO A 85 15.06 12.30 -10.17
C PRO A 85 15.60 10.89 -10.46
N SER A 86 15.41 9.93 -9.55
CA SER A 86 15.78 8.52 -9.74
C SER A 86 14.68 7.69 -10.43
N GLY A 87 13.53 8.30 -10.72
CA GLY A 87 12.37 7.64 -11.32
C GLY A 87 11.47 6.90 -10.31
N GLN A 88 11.75 7.00 -9.00
CA GLN A 88 10.94 6.38 -7.96
C GLN A 88 9.73 7.22 -7.61
N ASN A 89 8.68 6.60 -7.07
CA ASN A 89 7.53 7.32 -6.53
C ASN A 89 7.98 8.33 -5.46
N LEU A 90 7.68 9.61 -5.68
CA LEU A 90 8.12 10.71 -4.83
C LEU A 90 7.65 10.56 -3.38
N HIS A 91 6.40 10.14 -3.13
CA HIS A 91 5.91 9.96 -1.77
C HIS A 91 6.64 8.83 -1.04
N LYS A 92 7.00 7.76 -1.75
CA LYS A 92 7.81 6.66 -1.18
C LYS A 92 9.24 7.13 -0.88
N ALA A 93 9.87 7.85 -1.82
CA ALA A 93 11.19 8.41 -1.62
C ALA A 93 11.20 9.39 -0.43
N SER A 94 10.25 10.32 -0.38
CA SER A 94 10.10 11.28 0.73
C SER A 94 9.84 10.59 2.07
N LEU A 95 9.03 9.53 2.12
CA LEU A 95 8.83 8.76 3.35
C LEU A 95 10.14 8.15 3.88
N ILE A 96 10.96 7.57 2.99
CA ILE A 96 12.27 7.02 3.35
C ILE A 96 13.20 8.14 3.85
N ARG A 97 13.22 9.30 3.17
CA ARG A 97 13.99 10.48 3.59
C ARG A 97 13.57 10.97 4.98
N LEU A 98 12.27 11.00 5.28
CA LEU A 98 11.76 11.33 6.62
C LEU A 98 12.18 10.31 7.70
N MET A 99 12.18 9.02 7.37
CA MET A 99 12.65 7.97 8.29
C MET A 99 14.15 8.08 8.55
N ASN A 100 14.95 8.40 7.52
CA ASN A 100 16.38 8.64 7.66
C ASN A 100 16.65 9.91 8.48
N PHE A 101 15.92 11.00 8.22
CA PHE A 101 16.01 12.24 8.99
C PHE A 101 15.75 12.01 10.48
N GLU A 102 14.70 11.26 10.83
CA GLU A 102 14.38 10.93 12.23
C GLU A 102 15.47 10.07 12.89
N LYS A 103 16.09 9.15 12.14
CA LYS A 103 17.20 8.32 12.64
C LYS A 103 18.44 9.15 12.93
N VAL A 104 18.77 10.12 12.06
CA VAL A 104 19.93 11.01 12.23
C VAL A 104 19.68 12.08 13.30
N TYR A 105 18.45 12.62 13.38
CA TYR A 105 18.05 13.66 14.32
C TYR A 105 16.86 13.23 15.20
N PRO A 106 17.06 12.29 16.15
CA PRO A 106 15.98 11.82 17.01
C PRO A 106 15.29 12.95 17.77
N ARG A 107 13.95 12.91 17.81
CA ARG A 107 13.09 13.90 18.49
C ARG A 107 13.17 15.33 17.94
N ARG A 108 13.79 15.57 16.79
CA ARG A 108 13.77 16.87 16.13
C ARG A 108 12.47 17.03 15.35
N MET A 109 11.66 18.02 15.73
CA MET A 109 10.36 18.33 15.09
C MET A 109 9.47 17.09 14.90
N PRO A 110 9.24 16.31 15.98
CA PRO A 110 8.60 15.00 15.86
C PRO A 110 7.17 15.09 15.32
N ASP A 111 6.48 16.17 15.65
CA ASP A 111 5.13 16.48 15.15
C ASP A 111 5.11 16.75 13.64
N THR A 112 6.06 17.55 13.14
CA THR A 112 6.19 17.86 11.71
C THR A 112 6.56 16.61 10.92
N VAL A 113 7.54 15.83 11.42
CA VAL A 113 7.95 14.58 10.77
C VAL A 113 6.79 13.59 10.74
N ALA A 114 6.08 13.38 11.85
CA ALA A 114 4.90 12.50 11.89
C ALA A 114 3.81 12.98 10.92
N PHE A 115 3.51 14.28 10.88
CA PHE A 115 2.51 14.82 9.97
C PHE A 115 2.88 14.58 8.49
N LEU A 116 4.13 14.82 8.11
CA LEU A 116 4.62 14.61 6.74
C LEU A 116 4.64 13.11 6.37
N LYS A 117 4.98 12.22 7.31
CA LYS A 117 4.87 10.77 7.10
C LYS A 117 3.42 10.38 6.84
N GLY A 118 2.48 10.91 7.62
CA GLY A 118 1.04 10.70 7.42
C GLY A 118 0.57 11.10 6.02
N LEU A 119 1.01 12.27 5.52
CA LEU A 119 0.69 12.71 4.15
C LEU A 119 1.26 11.75 3.08
N CYS A 120 2.48 11.25 3.26
CA CYS A 120 3.07 10.29 2.33
C CYS A 120 2.33 8.95 2.35
N MET A 121 2.03 8.42 3.54
CA MET A 121 1.31 7.16 3.74
C MET A 121 -0.11 7.22 3.16
N GLU A 122 -0.82 8.33 3.35
CA GLU A 122 -2.12 8.61 2.71
C GLU A 122 -2.04 8.47 1.19
N ARG A 123 -1.01 9.05 0.56
CA ARG A 123 -0.79 8.97 -0.90
C ARG A 123 -0.30 7.61 -1.38
N LEU A 124 0.21 6.79 -0.48
CA LEU A 124 0.64 5.42 -0.76
C LEU A 124 -0.44 4.38 -0.43
N HIS A 125 -1.66 4.83 -0.07
CA HIS A 125 -2.78 3.98 0.36
C HIS A 125 -2.49 3.16 1.63
N ASP A 126 -1.51 3.57 2.43
CA ASP A 126 -1.25 3.02 3.76
C ASP A 126 -2.07 3.80 4.80
N TYR A 127 -3.38 3.55 4.82
CA TYR A 127 -4.31 4.30 5.66
C TYR A 127 -4.11 4.03 7.16
N ASP A 128 -3.72 2.82 7.55
CA ASP A 128 -3.44 2.49 8.95
C ASP A 128 -2.20 3.24 9.45
N GLY A 129 -1.11 3.20 8.67
CA GLY A 129 0.10 3.98 8.96
C GLY A 129 -0.19 5.48 9.01
N ALA A 130 -0.98 6.00 8.07
CA ALA A 130 -1.39 7.40 8.05
C ALA A 130 -2.21 7.79 9.29
N LEU A 131 -3.16 6.94 9.71
CA LEU A 131 -3.95 7.15 10.93
C LEU A 131 -3.07 7.19 12.17
N GLY A 132 -2.12 6.25 12.30
CA GLY A 132 -1.16 6.24 13.40
C GLY A 132 -0.36 7.54 13.47
N ALA A 133 0.15 7.98 12.33
CA ALA A 133 0.93 9.22 12.22
C ALA A 133 0.10 10.47 12.55
N PHE A 134 -1.12 10.59 12.03
CA PHE A 134 -1.98 11.74 12.33
C PHE A 134 -2.51 11.75 13.77
N ARG A 135 -2.80 10.58 14.38
CA ARG A 135 -3.18 10.50 15.80
C ARG A 135 -2.08 11.01 16.71
N GLN A 136 -0.83 10.61 16.44
CA GLN A 136 0.33 11.09 17.18
C GLN A 136 0.42 12.63 17.18
N VAL A 137 0.14 13.27 16.04
CA VAL A 137 0.15 14.74 15.92
C VAL A 137 -1.08 15.36 16.60
N ALA A 138 -2.25 14.75 16.43
CA ALA A 138 -3.51 15.21 17.02
C ALA A 138 -3.50 15.19 18.56
N GLU A 139 -2.77 14.27 19.17
CA GLU A 139 -2.61 14.14 20.62
C GLU A 139 -1.51 15.06 21.18
N SER A 140 -0.61 15.57 20.33
CA SER A 140 0.47 16.48 20.72
C SER A 140 0.02 17.94 20.79
N ASP A 141 0.72 18.80 21.53
CA ASP A 141 0.52 20.28 21.57
C ASP A 141 1.08 20.99 20.31
N SER A 142 1.07 20.31 19.16
CA SER A 142 1.58 20.83 17.90
C SER A 142 0.64 21.88 17.27
N PRO A 143 1.17 22.91 16.58
CA PRO A 143 0.36 23.77 15.71
C PRO A 143 -0.31 23.00 14.55
N LEU A 144 0.11 21.76 14.26
CA LEU A 144 -0.49 20.91 13.25
C LEU A 144 -1.65 20.05 13.78
N ARG A 145 -1.96 20.12 15.08
CA ARG A 145 -3.01 19.34 15.75
C ARG A 145 -4.34 19.38 15.00
N GLU A 146 -4.87 20.58 14.74
CA GLU A 146 -6.19 20.74 14.11
C GLU A 146 -6.21 20.16 12.68
N ARG A 147 -5.13 20.37 11.93
CA ARG A 147 -4.98 19.81 10.57
C ARG A 147 -4.93 18.29 10.60
N ALA A 148 -4.25 17.70 11.56
CA ALA A 148 -4.20 16.25 11.73
C ALA A 148 -5.58 15.69 12.14
N GLN A 149 -6.25 16.33 13.10
CA GLN A 149 -7.59 15.94 13.57
C GLN A 149 -8.62 15.96 12.43
N ALA A 150 -8.57 16.96 11.55
CA ALA A 150 -9.48 17.06 10.41
C ALA A 150 -9.35 15.89 9.41
N LYS A 151 -8.19 15.23 9.34
CA LYS A 151 -7.95 14.09 8.44
C LYS A 151 -8.46 12.76 8.98
N LEU A 152 -8.47 12.59 10.31
CA LEU A 152 -8.78 11.32 10.97
C LEU A 152 -10.13 10.70 10.58
N PRO A 153 -11.26 11.44 10.53
CA PRO A 153 -12.56 10.84 10.24
C PRO A 153 -12.64 10.23 8.84
N VAL A 154 -12.07 10.91 7.84
CA VAL A 154 -12.06 10.43 6.46
C VAL A 154 -11.13 9.22 6.34
N LEU A 155 -9.90 9.32 6.85
CA LEU A 155 -8.93 8.22 6.79
C LEU A 155 -9.38 6.97 7.54
N ALA A 156 -10.16 7.10 8.62
CA ALA A 156 -10.76 5.98 9.31
C ALA A 156 -11.71 5.19 8.38
N LYS A 157 -12.58 5.90 7.65
CA LYS A 157 -13.46 5.27 6.65
C LYS A 157 -12.67 4.57 5.54
N PHE A 158 -11.63 5.22 5.02
CA PHE A 158 -10.74 4.60 4.03
C PHE A 158 -10.08 3.32 4.57
N ASN A 159 -9.53 3.37 5.78
CA ASN A 159 -8.88 2.22 6.41
C ASN A 159 -9.86 1.05 6.62
N ASP A 160 -11.07 1.35 7.10
CA ASP A 160 -12.10 0.33 7.34
C ASP A 160 -12.52 -0.37 6.03
N LEU A 161 -12.64 0.37 4.93
CA LEU A 161 -13.03 -0.19 3.62
C LEU A 161 -11.87 -0.86 2.88
N ALA A 162 -10.67 -0.31 2.96
CA ALA A 162 -9.47 -0.86 2.34
C ALA A 162 -9.02 -2.14 3.07
N GLY A 163 -9.09 -2.14 4.40
CA GLY A 163 -8.78 -3.28 5.26
C GLY A 163 -9.85 -4.37 5.28
N TYR A 164 -11.01 -4.14 4.67
CA TYR A 164 -12.11 -5.10 4.63
C TYR A 164 -11.70 -6.38 3.87
N ARG A 165 -11.64 -7.51 4.59
CA ARG A 165 -11.33 -8.83 4.04
C ARG A 165 -12.59 -9.66 3.91
N ILE A 166 -12.77 -10.26 2.74
CA ILE A 166 -13.89 -11.15 2.47
C ILE A 166 -13.46 -12.58 2.80
N GLU A 167 -13.88 -13.08 3.96
CA GLU A 167 -13.59 -14.43 4.46
C GLU A 167 -14.69 -15.43 4.05
N LYS A 168 -15.07 -15.41 2.77
CA LYS A 168 -16.11 -16.30 2.22
C LYS A 168 -15.49 -17.31 1.27
N ASN A 169 -15.79 -18.59 1.52
CA ASN A 169 -15.29 -19.71 0.70
C ASN A 169 -16.22 -20.08 -0.45
N ASN A 170 -17.40 -19.46 -0.51
CA ASN A 170 -18.39 -19.67 -1.57
C ASN A 170 -18.36 -18.49 -2.55
N VAL A 171 -18.34 -18.79 -3.84
CA VAL A 171 -18.35 -17.80 -4.94
C VAL A 171 -19.54 -16.86 -4.84
N GLY A 172 -20.74 -17.38 -4.54
CA GLY A 172 -21.95 -16.55 -4.43
C GLY A 172 -21.85 -15.52 -3.30
N ASP A 173 -21.51 -15.99 -2.09
CA ASP A 173 -21.37 -15.12 -0.91
C ASP A 173 -20.23 -14.11 -1.09
N TYR A 174 -19.14 -14.49 -1.77
CA TYR A 174 -18.05 -13.60 -2.10
C TYR A 174 -18.50 -12.45 -3.02
N LEU A 175 -19.28 -12.76 -4.06
CA LEU A 175 -19.77 -11.74 -5.00
C LEU A 175 -20.71 -10.75 -4.31
N THR A 176 -21.66 -11.23 -3.50
CA THR A 176 -22.55 -10.35 -2.71
C THR A 176 -21.76 -9.44 -1.78
N GLU A 177 -20.72 -9.96 -1.14
CA GLU A 177 -19.89 -9.18 -0.24
C GLU A 177 -19.03 -8.14 -0.98
N MET A 178 -18.53 -8.47 -2.18
CA MET A 178 -17.85 -7.49 -3.03
C MET A 178 -18.79 -6.38 -3.51
N GLU A 179 -20.02 -6.70 -3.90
CA GLU A 179 -21.03 -5.69 -4.27
C GLU A 179 -21.30 -4.74 -3.10
N PHE A 180 -21.46 -5.27 -1.89
CA PHE A 180 -21.63 -4.46 -0.69
C PHE A 180 -20.44 -3.54 -0.43
N ARG A 181 -19.22 -4.05 -0.61
CA ARG A 181 -17.99 -3.25 -0.50
C ARG A 181 -17.95 -2.13 -1.54
N LEU A 182 -18.30 -2.41 -2.78
CA LEU A 182 -18.34 -1.41 -3.86
C LEU A 182 -19.38 -0.33 -3.59
N ASP A 183 -20.55 -0.68 -3.09
CA ASP A 183 -21.58 0.30 -2.72
C ASP A 183 -21.12 1.21 -1.58
N ARG A 184 -20.32 0.70 -0.64
CA ARG A 184 -19.71 1.55 0.40
C ARG A 184 -18.68 2.51 -0.18
N TRP A 185 -17.84 2.07 -1.13
CA TRP A 185 -16.92 2.96 -1.82
C TRP A 185 -17.66 4.05 -2.61
N ARG A 186 -18.72 3.70 -3.35
CA ARG A 186 -19.56 4.66 -4.07
C ARG A 186 -20.14 5.72 -3.15
N ARG A 187 -20.67 5.33 -1.99
CA ARG A 187 -21.17 6.29 -0.99
C ARG A 187 -20.06 7.20 -0.48
N LEU A 188 -18.87 6.65 -0.18
CA LEU A 188 -17.74 7.45 0.27
C LEU A 188 -17.30 8.45 -0.80
N ILE A 189 -17.29 8.07 -2.08
CA ILE A 189 -16.99 8.97 -3.20
C ILE A 189 -17.97 10.15 -3.24
N GLU A 190 -19.27 9.91 -3.09
CA GLU A 190 -20.26 10.99 -3.02
C GLU A 190 -20.02 11.92 -1.82
N GLU A 191 -19.67 11.36 -0.66
CA GLU A 191 -19.37 12.14 0.55
C GLU A 191 -18.12 13.04 0.40
N VAL A 192 -17.09 12.56 -0.30
CA VAL A 192 -15.80 13.25 -0.43
C VAL A 192 -15.63 13.97 -1.76
N ARG A 193 -16.68 14.04 -2.59
CA ARG A 193 -16.66 14.75 -3.88
C ARG A 193 -16.26 16.21 -3.72
N GLY A 194 -15.40 16.69 -4.62
CA GLY A 194 -14.87 18.05 -4.59
C GLY A 194 -13.79 18.28 -3.54
N THR A 195 -13.43 17.25 -2.75
CA THR A 195 -12.32 17.32 -1.79
C THR A 195 -11.07 16.65 -2.38
N PRO A 196 -9.87 16.90 -1.81
CA PRO A 196 -8.64 16.21 -2.23
C PRO A 196 -8.68 14.68 -2.11
N TYR A 197 -9.66 14.10 -1.39
CA TYR A 197 -9.83 12.66 -1.21
C TYR A 197 -10.63 11.98 -2.33
N GLU A 198 -11.32 12.74 -3.19
CA GLU A 198 -12.09 12.19 -4.31
C GLU A 198 -11.23 11.28 -5.18
N TRP A 199 -10.02 11.71 -5.51
CA TRP A 199 -9.10 10.95 -6.37
C TRP A 199 -8.64 9.64 -5.71
N LEU A 200 -8.36 9.67 -4.41
CA LEU A 200 -8.00 8.46 -3.67
C LEU A 200 -9.18 7.49 -3.57
N ALA A 201 -10.40 7.99 -3.37
CA ALA A 201 -11.59 7.17 -3.30
C ALA A 201 -11.91 6.50 -4.65
N LEU A 202 -11.75 7.23 -5.76
CA LEU A 202 -11.91 6.70 -7.10
C LEU A 202 -10.86 5.62 -7.43
N GLU A 203 -9.60 5.80 -7.00
CA GLU A 203 -8.56 4.77 -7.16
C GLU A 203 -8.87 3.50 -6.37
N GLU A 204 -9.38 3.61 -5.14
CA GLU A 204 -9.75 2.45 -4.33
C GLU A 204 -11.00 1.73 -4.87
N GLU A 205 -11.98 2.48 -5.35
CA GLU A 205 -13.14 1.91 -6.04
C GLU A 205 -12.71 1.17 -7.31
N GLU A 206 -11.89 1.79 -8.15
CA GLU A 206 -11.37 1.19 -9.37
C GLU A 206 -10.63 -0.13 -9.09
N LYS A 207 -9.75 -0.16 -8.07
CA LYS A 207 -9.06 -1.39 -7.65
C LYS A 207 -10.06 -2.47 -7.23
N ALA A 208 -11.10 -2.11 -6.49
CA ALA A 208 -12.12 -3.05 -6.04
C ALA A 208 -12.97 -3.59 -7.21
N GLU A 209 -13.34 -2.75 -8.18
CA GLU A 209 -14.07 -3.18 -9.37
C GLU A 209 -13.19 -4.03 -10.31
N GLN A 210 -11.90 -3.69 -10.42
CA GLN A 210 -10.93 -4.53 -11.13
C GLN A 210 -10.83 -5.92 -10.51
N HIS A 211 -10.67 -6.01 -9.18
CA HIS A 211 -10.65 -7.30 -8.49
C HIS A 211 -11.93 -8.11 -8.70
N LEU A 212 -13.10 -7.46 -8.72
CA LEU A 212 -14.36 -8.14 -9.02
C LEU A 212 -14.36 -8.71 -10.45
N ALA A 213 -13.96 -7.92 -11.45
CA ALA A 213 -13.88 -8.36 -12.83
C ALA A 213 -12.91 -9.54 -12.99
N GLU A 214 -11.72 -9.46 -12.38
CA GLU A 214 -10.73 -10.52 -12.38
C GLU A 214 -11.23 -11.79 -11.69
N PHE A 215 -11.90 -11.66 -10.54
CA PHE A 215 -12.46 -12.81 -9.82
C PHE A 215 -13.52 -13.53 -10.66
N VAL A 216 -14.45 -12.80 -11.28
CA VAL A 216 -15.47 -13.38 -12.15
C VAL A 216 -14.83 -14.01 -13.40
N ALA A 217 -13.83 -13.36 -13.99
CA ALA A 217 -13.08 -13.88 -15.13
C ALA A 217 -12.32 -15.17 -14.79
N GLN A 218 -11.70 -15.27 -13.61
CA GLN A 218 -10.99 -16.48 -13.17
C GLN A 218 -11.94 -17.64 -12.85
N ASN A 219 -13.15 -17.33 -12.37
CA ASN A 219 -14.16 -18.30 -11.96
C ASN A 219 -15.31 -18.45 -12.97
N TYR A 220 -15.12 -18.03 -14.22
CA TYR A 220 -16.19 -17.87 -15.21
C TYR A 220 -16.94 -19.17 -15.55
N LEU A 221 -16.32 -20.33 -15.33
CA LEU A 221 -16.92 -21.66 -15.55
C LEU A 221 -17.88 -22.06 -14.42
N ILE A 222 -17.70 -21.53 -13.21
CA ILE A 222 -18.49 -21.87 -12.02
C ILE A 222 -19.57 -20.80 -11.80
N VAL A 223 -19.26 -19.54 -12.11
CA VAL A 223 -20.21 -18.44 -12.04
C VAL A 223 -21.27 -18.61 -13.13
N ARG A 224 -22.54 -18.47 -12.76
CA ARG A 224 -23.65 -18.48 -13.71
C ARG A 224 -23.48 -17.37 -14.75
N ASN A 225 -23.50 -17.73 -16.03
CA ASN A 225 -23.19 -16.83 -17.15
C ASN A 225 -21.84 -16.10 -16.98
N GLY A 226 -20.86 -16.74 -16.33
CA GLY A 226 -19.64 -16.09 -15.89
C GLY A 226 -18.83 -15.44 -17.01
N ALA A 227 -18.78 -16.04 -18.21
CA ALA A 227 -18.11 -15.43 -19.36
C ALA A 227 -18.76 -14.10 -19.79
N GLU A 228 -20.08 -14.06 -19.90
CA GLU A 228 -20.83 -12.85 -20.27
C GLU A 228 -20.73 -11.78 -19.19
N SER A 229 -20.81 -12.19 -17.92
CA SER A 229 -20.65 -11.32 -16.75
C SER A 229 -19.26 -10.71 -16.70
N ALA A 230 -18.20 -11.49 -16.89
CA ALA A 230 -16.82 -10.99 -16.94
C ALA A 230 -16.59 -10.00 -18.10
N LEU A 231 -17.09 -10.32 -19.30
CA LEU A 231 -17.01 -9.40 -20.45
C LEU A 231 -17.74 -8.08 -20.16
N THR A 232 -18.90 -8.15 -19.50
CA THR A 232 -19.68 -6.96 -19.11
C THR A 232 -18.92 -6.11 -18.10
N LEU A 233 -18.33 -6.73 -17.07
CA LEU A 233 -17.55 -6.04 -16.05
C LEU A 233 -16.31 -5.36 -16.64
N HIS A 234 -15.56 -6.06 -17.49
CA HIS A 234 -14.40 -5.46 -18.17
C HIS A 234 -14.81 -4.26 -19.05
N ARG A 235 -15.92 -4.38 -19.80
CA ARG A 235 -16.44 -3.26 -20.57
C ARG A 235 -16.82 -2.08 -19.68
N GLN A 236 -17.54 -2.34 -18.58
CA GLN A 236 -17.96 -1.30 -17.63
C GLN A 236 -16.75 -0.57 -17.03
N LEU A 237 -15.69 -1.29 -16.64
CA LEU A 237 -14.44 -0.69 -16.17
C LEU A 237 -13.89 0.32 -17.19
N THR A 238 -13.83 -0.04 -18.48
CA THR A 238 -13.28 0.86 -19.51
C THR A 238 -14.14 2.09 -19.77
N VAL A 239 -15.45 2.00 -19.54
CA VAL A 239 -16.38 3.13 -19.71
C VAL A 239 -16.36 4.03 -18.48
N LYS A 240 -16.48 3.45 -17.28
CA LYS A 240 -16.57 4.18 -16.03
C LYS A 240 -15.24 4.85 -15.65
N HIS A 241 -14.13 4.12 -15.82
CA HIS A 241 -12.79 4.60 -15.47
C HIS A 241 -12.02 5.12 -16.69
N ALA A 242 -12.72 5.67 -17.69
CA ALA A 242 -12.10 6.19 -18.92
C ALA A 242 -11.05 7.29 -18.67
N ALA A 243 -11.19 8.04 -17.57
CA ALA A 243 -10.25 9.08 -17.16
C ALA A 243 -9.09 8.57 -16.29
N SER A 244 -9.09 7.29 -15.90
CA SER A 244 -8.03 6.71 -15.07
C SER A 244 -6.72 6.62 -15.84
N LYS A 245 -5.61 6.84 -15.14
CA LYS A 245 -4.26 6.53 -15.64
C LYS A 245 -4.10 5.06 -16.05
N ASN A 246 -4.89 4.15 -15.46
CA ASN A 246 -4.79 2.71 -15.68
C ASN A 246 -5.69 2.20 -16.83
N ILE A 247 -6.32 3.09 -17.60
CA ILE A 247 -7.27 2.69 -18.65
C ILE A 247 -6.69 1.71 -19.67
N ASN A 248 -5.40 1.81 -19.98
CA ASN A 248 -4.73 0.89 -20.91
C ASN A 248 -4.62 -0.52 -20.33
N ILE A 249 -4.35 -0.63 -19.02
CA ILE A 249 -4.30 -1.91 -18.31
C ILE A 249 -5.68 -2.57 -18.36
N HIS A 250 -6.77 -1.80 -18.18
CA HIS A 250 -8.13 -2.36 -18.28
C HIS A 250 -8.44 -2.91 -19.67
N TYR A 251 -8.02 -2.21 -20.73
CA TYR A 251 -8.13 -2.72 -22.09
C TYR A 251 -7.32 -4.00 -22.29
N LEU A 252 -6.11 -4.08 -21.73
CA LEU A 252 -5.28 -5.29 -21.81
C LEU A 252 -5.89 -6.47 -21.05
N ASN A 253 -6.40 -6.25 -19.85
CA ASN A 253 -7.05 -7.29 -19.05
C ASN A 253 -8.31 -7.82 -19.77
N TRP A 254 -9.09 -6.92 -20.39
CA TRP A 254 -10.21 -7.32 -21.24
C TRP A 254 -9.76 -8.14 -22.46
N ALA A 255 -8.71 -7.69 -23.14
CA ALA A 255 -8.15 -8.40 -24.29
C ALA A 255 -7.65 -9.80 -23.91
N ASP A 256 -6.97 -9.93 -22.77
CA ASP A 256 -6.49 -11.20 -22.23
C ASP A 256 -7.64 -12.18 -21.96
N PHE A 257 -8.75 -11.69 -21.40
CA PHE A 257 -9.93 -12.52 -21.17
C PHE A 257 -10.58 -12.97 -22.49
N CYS A 258 -10.70 -12.08 -23.48
CA CYS A 258 -11.17 -12.45 -24.82
C CYS A 258 -10.26 -13.50 -25.47
N ALA A 259 -8.93 -13.35 -25.36
CA ALA A 259 -7.95 -14.30 -25.88
C ALA A 259 -8.05 -15.66 -25.16
N LEU A 260 -8.32 -15.66 -23.85
CA LEU A 260 -8.56 -16.87 -23.07
C LEU A 260 -9.80 -17.62 -23.59
N LEU A 261 -10.92 -16.93 -23.83
CA LEU A 261 -12.14 -17.54 -24.35
C LEU A 261 -11.91 -18.17 -25.74
N ALA A 262 -11.19 -17.49 -26.63
CA ALA A 262 -10.83 -18.03 -27.94
C ALA A 262 -9.96 -19.29 -27.84
N LYS A 263 -8.95 -19.28 -26.94
CA LYS A 263 -8.10 -20.45 -26.68
C LYS A 263 -8.89 -21.62 -26.11
N ARG A 264 -9.80 -21.36 -25.17
CA ARG A 264 -10.66 -22.38 -24.56
C ARG A 264 -11.58 -23.03 -25.58
N TYR A 265 -12.20 -22.24 -26.44
CA TYR A 265 -13.01 -22.76 -27.53
C TYR A 265 -12.24 -23.75 -28.41
N ALA A 266 -11.01 -23.40 -28.80
CA ALA A 266 -10.15 -24.27 -29.62
C ALA A 266 -9.52 -25.45 -28.87
N GLN A 267 -9.59 -25.47 -27.55
CA GLN A 267 -9.21 -26.64 -26.75
C GLN A 267 -10.39 -27.61 -26.57
N GLU A 268 -11.60 -27.07 -26.45
CA GLU A 268 -12.83 -27.86 -26.32
C GLU A 268 -13.27 -28.47 -27.64
N LYS A 269 -13.02 -27.76 -28.75
CA LYS A 269 -13.31 -28.22 -30.10
C LYS A 269 -12.02 -28.25 -30.90
N ASP A 270 -11.65 -29.44 -31.38
CA ASP A 270 -10.49 -29.62 -32.26
C ASP A 270 -10.67 -28.75 -33.52
N PRO A 271 -9.74 -27.83 -33.83
CA PRO A 271 -9.77 -27.02 -35.05
C PRO A 271 -9.90 -27.82 -36.34
N ARG A 272 -9.43 -29.07 -36.35
CA ARG A 272 -9.51 -29.98 -37.52
C ARG A 272 -10.85 -30.71 -37.62
N SER A 273 -11.71 -30.58 -36.63
CA SER A 273 -13.02 -31.24 -36.60
C SER A 273 -14.05 -30.46 -37.41
N LEU A 274 -15.00 -31.18 -38.01
CA LEU A 274 -16.17 -30.59 -38.69
C LEU A 274 -17.08 -29.81 -37.72
N ASP A 275 -17.00 -30.07 -36.42
CA ASP A 275 -17.79 -29.37 -35.39
C ASP A 275 -17.20 -28.00 -35.00
N PHE A 276 -16.05 -27.63 -35.57
CA PHE A 276 -15.39 -26.37 -35.32
C PHE A 276 -16.06 -25.21 -36.07
N ASP A 277 -16.86 -24.42 -35.36
CA ASP A 277 -17.39 -23.17 -35.91
C ASP A 277 -16.35 -22.03 -35.80
N MET A 278 -15.75 -21.67 -36.93
CA MET A 278 -14.82 -20.54 -37.08
C MET A 278 -15.45 -19.19 -36.70
N SER A 279 -16.76 -19.01 -36.94
CA SER A 279 -17.45 -17.77 -36.57
C SER A 279 -17.52 -17.60 -35.06
N ALA A 280 -17.84 -18.67 -34.33
CA ALA A 280 -17.82 -18.66 -32.87
C ALA A 280 -16.43 -18.37 -32.30
N PHE A 281 -15.38 -18.96 -32.86
CA PHE A 281 -13.99 -18.67 -32.47
C PHE A 281 -13.61 -17.20 -32.72
N ASN A 282 -13.91 -16.69 -33.93
CA ASN A 282 -13.53 -15.34 -34.35
C ASN A 282 -14.18 -14.24 -33.50
N LYS A 283 -15.37 -14.47 -32.92
CA LYS A 283 -16.01 -13.48 -32.02
C LYS A 283 -15.09 -13.03 -30.88
N SER A 284 -14.45 -13.97 -30.21
CA SER A 284 -13.52 -13.69 -29.10
C SER A 284 -12.13 -13.32 -29.60
N ALA A 285 -11.65 -13.98 -30.67
CA ALA A 285 -10.33 -13.70 -31.24
C ALA A 285 -10.22 -12.26 -31.78
N ASP A 286 -11.19 -11.83 -32.58
CA ASP A 286 -11.20 -10.48 -33.15
C ASP A 286 -11.35 -9.41 -32.06
N ALA A 287 -12.13 -9.70 -31.00
CA ALA A 287 -12.24 -8.81 -29.86
C ALA A 287 -10.89 -8.60 -29.16
N ALA A 288 -10.14 -9.67 -28.90
CA ALA A 288 -8.81 -9.58 -28.31
C ALA A 288 -7.84 -8.78 -29.21
N ILE A 289 -7.80 -9.09 -30.51
CA ILE A 289 -6.94 -8.40 -31.50
C ILE A 289 -7.25 -6.90 -31.53
N ARG A 290 -8.54 -6.52 -31.59
CA ARG A 290 -8.96 -5.11 -31.59
C ARG A 290 -8.50 -4.39 -30.33
N LEU A 291 -8.66 -5.00 -29.16
CA LEU A 291 -8.31 -4.40 -27.88
C LEU A 291 -6.78 -4.28 -27.69
N TYR A 292 -6.00 -5.29 -28.06
CA TYR A 292 -4.54 -5.18 -28.05
C TYR A 292 -4.06 -4.10 -29.02
N SER A 293 -4.66 -4.03 -30.22
CA SER A 293 -4.31 -3.02 -31.23
C SER A 293 -4.60 -1.61 -30.72
N LEU A 294 -5.70 -1.40 -30.02
CA LEU A 294 -6.07 -0.12 -29.42
C LEU A 294 -4.97 0.40 -28.47
N VAL A 295 -4.41 -0.47 -27.62
CA VAL A 295 -3.34 -0.08 -26.69
C VAL A 295 -2.00 0.06 -27.42
N ALA A 296 -1.71 -0.84 -28.37
CA ALA A 296 -0.47 -0.82 -29.15
C ALA A 296 -0.29 0.44 -30.02
N GLN A 297 -1.39 1.10 -30.39
CA GLN A 297 -1.38 2.34 -31.17
C GLN A 297 -1.24 3.62 -30.32
N LYS A 298 -1.31 3.52 -28.99
CA LYS A 298 -1.18 4.69 -28.10
C LYS A 298 0.29 5.06 -27.89
N ASP A 299 0.68 6.20 -28.43
CA ASP A 299 2.02 6.75 -28.20
C ASP A 299 2.20 7.24 -26.76
N GLY A 300 3.39 7.01 -26.20
CA GLY A 300 3.73 7.40 -24.83
C GLY A 300 3.14 6.52 -23.72
N ALA A 301 2.33 5.50 -24.05
CA ALA A 301 1.82 4.54 -23.09
C ALA A 301 2.89 3.53 -22.68
N GLU A 302 3.08 3.31 -21.37
CA GLU A 302 4.01 2.29 -20.85
C GLU A 302 3.60 0.88 -21.30
N GLU A 303 2.29 0.65 -21.47
CA GLU A 303 1.72 -0.64 -21.88
C GLU A 303 1.89 -0.96 -23.37
N LYS A 304 2.37 -0.02 -24.19
CA LYS A 304 2.47 -0.19 -25.65
C LYS A 304 3.29 -1.42 -26.04
N VAL A 305 4.45 -1.60 -25.43
CA VAL A 305 5.37 -2.72 -25.73
C VAL A 305 4.73 -4.06 -25.36
N GLN A 306 4.05 -4.11 -24.20
CA GLN A 306 3.32 -5.28 -23.77
C GLN A 306 2.18 -5.62 -24.74
N ALA A 307 1.41 -4.61 -25.17
CA ALA A 307 0.32 -4.77 -26.11
C ALA A 307 0.80 -5.32 -27.47
N LEU A 308 1.91 -4.80 -27.98
CA LEU A 308 2.51 -5.28 -29.24
C LEU A 308 2.95 -6.75 -29.15
N GLY A 309 3.62 -7.16 -28.07
CA GLY A 309 4.04 -8.55 -27.89
C GLY A 309 2.85 -9.50 -27.77
N LYS A 310 1.81 -9.10 -27.03
CA LYS A 310 0.56 -9.87 -26.92
C LYS A 310 -0.18 -9.96 -28.26
N LEU A 311 -0.27 -8.86 -29.00
CA LEU A 311 -0.89 -8.81 -30.32
C LEU A 311 -0.19 -9.74 -31.32
N GLN A 312 1.14 -9.65 -31.42
CA GLN A 312 1.92 -10.48 -32.33
C GLN A 312 1.78 -11.98 -32.01
N SER A 313 1.95 -12.33 -30.74
CA SER A 313 1.82 -13.74 -30.31
C SER A 313 0.41 -14.29 -30.53
N PHE A 314 -0.62 -13.49 -30.28
CA PHE A 314 -2.00 -13.91 -30.48
C PHE A 314 -2.40 -13.99 -31.95
N ASN A 315 -1.93 -13.07 -32.81
CA ASN A 315 -2.12 -13.17 -34.25
C ASN A 315 -1.51 -14.46 -34.84
N ALA A 316 -0.30 -14.83 -34.40
CA ALA A 316 0.32 -16.08 -34.81
C ALA A 316 -0.50 -17.31 -34.36
N TYR A 317 -1.06 -17.26 -33.15
CA TYR A 317 -1.96 -18.30 -32.67
C TYR A 317 -3.23 -18.41 -33.52
N VAL A 318 -3.88 -17.29 -33.85
CA VAL A 318 -5.10 -17.27 -34.68
C VAL A 318 -4.81 -17.79 -36.09
N ALA A 319 -3.70 -17.38 -36.70
CA ALA A 319 -3.29 -17.87 -38.02
C ALA A 319 -3.07 -19.39 -38.04
N ARG A 320 -2.49 -19.95 -36.97
CA ARG A 320 -2.35 -21.40 -36.82
C ARG A 320 -3.70 -22.11 -36.77
N ILE A 321 -4.66 -21.60 -36.00
CA ILE A 321 -6.01 -22.18 -35.91
C ILE A 321 -6.72 -22.13 -37.26
N GLN A 322 -6.61 -21.01 -37.97
CA GLN A 322 -7.18 -20.86 -39.32
C GLN A 322 -6.59 -21.87 -40.31
N GLY A 323 -5.27 -22.06 -40.30
CA GLY A 323 -4.63 -23.07 -41.15
C GLY A 323 -4.89 -24.53 -40.75
N GLU A 324 -5.43 -24.79 -39.56
CA GLU A 324 -5.82 -26.13 -39.11
C GLU A 324 -7.29 -26.46 -39.42
N SER A 325 -8.11 -25.46 -39.70
CA SER A 325 -9.54 -25.61 -39.99
C SER A 325 -9.90 -25.57 -41.48
N GLU A 326 -8.96 -25.18 -42.34
CA GLU A 326 -8.99 -25.32 -43.81
C GLU A 326 -8.67 -26.75 -44.27
#